data_AF-A0A944SXK4-F1
#
_entry.id   AF-A0A944SXK4-F1
#
_cell.length_a   1.000
_cell.length_b   1.000
_cell.length_c   1.000
_cell.angle_alpha   90.00
_cell.angle_beta   90.00
_cell.angle_gamma   90.00
#
_symmetry.space_group_name_H-M   'P 1'
#
loop_
_entity.id
_entity.type
_entity.pdbx_description
1 polymer ?
#
loop_
_entity_poly.entity_id
_entity_poly.type
_entity_poly.pdbx_seq_one_letter_code
_entity_poly.pdbx_strand_id
1 'polypeptide(L)'
;MADFDLKEARSYLHYLLTLSLRREEAFGSLAFTFIKENDMESLGLLPEEQFNLLMAIIQAFAPEPKRYVQKLDLLNKAKELQFKTSYSNPDLARQLDYDIRKTQAELDIYNDAMRSAGAPLDKQLIIVQSDVPDYILDIAQKRAGAYYQEKYHLTKEAKAGQHFTGGPRKFEPDNKDVHREFPGACAPFMNSRTNAFHLMLPFDLKITRKPEDPLEAGVRVFYCKEGYSFPLAYDMDKLISYNDAQVLPIDLEDPNLLFVSASQVKERECKYQVGAPSPENPLELSYPRAVLERMGSLGPFLQVVNNFKVWFDSSRVSVLIQGAPDLQEYGLQGGSGLMTRTHASDKIPAYAESSKEPWQEGLSFNFVNMHLQLLPGEERAIVPFNTPIFSLHPVLNRQCFQIINAEDASKNWEKNKRKQKIRPSS
;
A
#
# COMPACT_ATOMS: atom_id res chain seq x y z
N MET A 1 -17.84 21.42 -26.33
CA MET A 1 -18.76 20.27 -26.30
C MET A 1 -18.86 19.81 -27.74
N ALA A 2 -18.47 18.56 -28.04
CA ALA A 2 -18.64 18.03 -29.38
C ALA A 2 -20.13 17.72 -29.54
N ASP A 3 -20.80 18.45 -30.43
CA ASP A 3 -22.21 18.23 -30.75
C ASP A 3 -22.26 17.03 -31.70
N PHE A 4 -22.35 15.82 -31.14
CA PHE A 4 -22.38 14.59 -31.93
C PHE A 4 -23.70 14.55 -32.73
N ASP A 5 -23.62 14.42 -34.05
CA ASP A 5 -24.76 13.91 -34.82
C ASP A 5 -24.91 12.38 -34.61
N LEU A 6 -26.06 11.80 -34.96
CA LEU A 6 -26.32 10.36 -34.78
C LEU A 6 -25.26 9.47 -35.46
N LYS A 7 -24.74 9.90 -36.62
CA LYS A 7 -23.76 9.12 -37.39
C LYS A 7 -22.39 9.15 -36.70
N GLU A 8 -21.99 10.29 -36.19
CA GLU A 8 -20.77 10.45 -35.39
C GLU A 8 -20.89 9.68 -34.07
N ALA A 9 -22.04 9.75 -33.40
CA ALA A 9 -22.31 9.01 -32.16
C ALA A 9 -22.19 7.49 -32.36
N ARG A 10 -22.80 6.94 -33.43
CA ARG A 10 -22.66 5.51 -33.78
C ARG A 10 -21.24 5.12 -34.16
N SER A 11 -20.55 5.97 -34.90
CA SER A 11 -19.16 5.73 -35.29
C SER A 11 -18.26 5.65 -34.05
N TYR A 12 -18.46 6.56 -33.09
CA TYR A 12 -17.72 6.56 -31.84
C TYR A 12 -18.10 5.37 -30.94
N LEU A 13 -19.38 5.00 -30.86
CA LEU A 13 -19.83 3.77 -30.19
C LEU A 13 -19.11 2.53 -30.74
N HIS A 14 -19.05 2.36 -32.06
CA HIS A 14 -18.36 1.22 -32.67
C HIS A 14 -16.87 1.21 -32.38
N TYR A 15 -16.25 2.39 -32.36
CA TYR A 15 -14.86 2.55 -31.94
C TYR A 15 -14.67 2.08 -30.50
N LEU A 16 -15.50 2.55 -29.57
CA LEU A 16 -15.46 2.14 -28.16
C LEU A 16 -15.66 0.63 -27.99
N LEU A 17 -16.65 0.03 -28.66
CA LEU A 17 -16.87 -1.42 -28.61
C LEU A 17 -15.69 -2.21 -29.20
N THR A 18 -15.01 -1.67 -30.21
CA THR A 18 -13.78 -2.26 -30.76
C THR A 18 -12.65 -2.24 -29.73
N LEU A 19 -12.47 -1.11 -29.02
CA LEU A 19 -11.50 -1.03 -27.92
C LEU A 19 -11.82 -2.04 -26.81
N SER A 20 -13.11 -2.18 -26.46
CA SER A 20 -13.56 -3.16 -25.46
C SER A 20 -13.24 -4.59 -25.87
N LEU A 21 -13.50 -4.96 -27.14
CA LEU A 21 -13.21 -6.31 -27.65
C LEU A 21 -11.72 -6.62 -27.64
N ARG A 22 -10.88 -5.61 -27.90
CA ARG A 22 -9.41 -5.70 -27.83
C ARG A 22 -8.87 -5.62 -26.40
N ARG A 23 -9.72 -5.33 -25.42
CA ARG A 23 -9.36 -5.11 -24.00
C ARG A 23 -8.32 -4.00 -23.82
N GLU A 24 -8.43 -2.95 -24.63
CA GLU A 24 -7.55 -1.78 -24.56
C GLU A 24 -7.79 -1.02 -23.25
N GLU A 25 -6.73 -0.64 -22.54
CA GLU A 25 -6.82 0.04 -21.23
C GLU A 25 -7.61 1.36 -21.31
N ALA A 26 -7.54 2.05 -22.45
CA ALA A 26 -8.22 3.32 -22.67
C ALA A 26 -9.76 3.19 -22.80
N PHE A 27 -10.30 1.99 -23.02
CA PHE A 27 -11.73 1.80 -23.24
C PHE A 27 -12.57 2.34 -22.07
N GLY A 28 -12.23 1.93 -20.83
CA GLY A 28 -13.06 2.22 -19.66
C GLY A 28 -13.23 3.71 -19.40
N SER A 29 -12.15 4.49 -19.54
CA SER A 29 -12.20 5.95 -19.35
C SER A 29 -12.95 6.65 -20.48
N LEU A 30 -12.67 6.31 -21.74
CA LEU A 30 -13.31 6.92 -22.91
C LEU A 30 -14.82 6.62 -22.95
N ALA A 31 -15.20 5.37 -22.70
CA ALA A 31 -16.60 4.94 -22.72
C ALA A 31 -17.40 5.55 -21.56
N PHE A 32 -16.81 5.64 -20.36
CA PHE A 32 -17.47 6.26 -19.23
C PHE A 32 -17.66 7.78 -19.42
N THR A 33 -16.68 8.47 -20.00
CA THR A 33 -16.81 9.89 -20.38
C THR A 33 -17.93 10.07 -21.41
N PHE A 34 -17.99 9.22 -22.43
CA PHE A 34 -19.02 9.31 -23.47
C PHE A 34 -20.43 9.25 -22.90
N ILE A 35 -20.73 8.26 -22.05
CA ILE A 35 -22.07 8.11 -21.46
C ILE A 35 -22.42 9.16 -20.39
N LYS A 36 -21.41 9.86 -19.86
CA LYS A 36 -21.61 10.92 -18.86
C LYS A 36 -21.87 12.26 -19.52
N GLU A 37 -21.20 12.53 -20.64
CA GLU A 37 -21.28 13.80 -21.36
C GLU A 37 -22.40 13.85 -22.38
N ASN A 38 -22.97 12.70 -22.75
CA ASN A 38 -24.00 12.61 -23.78
C ASN A 38 -25.24 11.86 -23.29
N ASP A 39 -26.41 12.38 -23.63
CA ASP A 39 -27.67 11.63 -23.54
C ASP A 39 -27.81 10.75 -24.79
N MET A 40 -27.57 9.46 -24.62
CA MET A 40 -27.59 8.49 -25.71
C MET A 40 -28.97 8.33 -26.36
N GLU A 41 -30.06 8.56 -25.62
CA GLU A 41 -31.42 8.52 -26.17
C GLU A 41 -31.66 9.75 -27.06
N SER A 42 -31.25 10.94 -26.59
CA SER A 42 -31.31 12.17 -27.37
C SER A 42 -30.43 12.14 -28.62
N LEU A 43 -29.31 11.39 -28.59
CA LEU A 43 -28.46 11.14 -29.77
C LEU A 43 -29.09 10.18 -30.79
N GLY A 44 -30.20 9.52 -30.45
CA GLY A 44 -30.89 8.56 -31.31
C GLY A 44 -30.29 7.16 -31.33
N LEU A 45 -29.44 6.81 -30.36
CA LEU A 45 -28.90 5.45 -30.22
C LEU A 45 -30.01 4.48 -29.78
N LEU A 46 -30.04 3.30 -30.39
CA LEU A 46 -31.01 2.25 -30.11
C LEU A 46 -30.83 1.69 -28.69
N PRO A 47 -31.89 1.16 -28.07
CA PRO A 47 -31.79 0.49 -26.77
C PRO A 47 -30.70 -0.60 -26.74
N GLU A 48 -30.54 -1.38 -27.81
CA GLU A 48 -29.51 -2.41 -27.92
C GLU A 48 -28.09 -1.82 -27.98
N GLU A 49 -27.91 -0.72 -28.71
CA GLU A 49 -26.63 -0.01 -28.82
C GLU A 49 -26.20 0.52 -27.45
N GLN A 50 -27.13 1.14 -26.74
CA GLN A 50 -26.94 1.63 -25.38
C GLN A 50 -26.67 0.48 -24.40
N PHE A 51 -27.45 -0.61 -24.47
CA PHE A 51 -27.31 -1.76 -23.57
C PHE A 51 -25.94 -2.44 -23.73
N ASN A 52 -25.50 -2.65 -24.98
CA ASN A 52 -24.21 -3.26 -25.26
C ASN A 52 -23.04 -2.42 -24.72
N LEU A 53 -23.11 -1.09 -24.86
CA LEU A 53 -22.09 -0.20 -24.30
C LEU A 53 -22.09 -0.24 -22.76
N LEU A 54 -23.27 -0.18 -22.12
CA LEU A 54 -23.38 -0.24 -20.67
C LEU A 54 -22.81 -1.56 -20.13
N MET A 55 -23.14 -2.69 -20.74
CA MET A 55 -22.62 -4.00 -20.33
C MET A 55 -21.11 -4.11 -20.53
N ALA A 56 -20.57 -3.59 -21.64
CA ALA A 56 -19.14 -3.55 -21.88
C ALA A 56 -18.42 -2.70 -20.83
N ILE A 57 -18.96 -1.53 -20.48
CA ILE A 57 -18.42 -0.66 -19.42
C ILE A 57 -18.46 -1.40 -18.07
N ILE A 58 -19.59 -2.02 -17.70
CA ILE A 58 -19.76 -2.77 -16.44
C ILE A 58 -18.70 -3.89 -16.30
N GLN A 59 -18.40 -4.59 -17.40
CA GLN A 59 -17.37 -5.64 -17.43
C GLN A 59 -15.95 -5.09 -17.34
N ALA A 60 -15.72 -3.88 -17.85
CA ALA A 60 -14.43 -3.19 -17.78
C ALA A 60 -14.15 -2.53 -16.41
N PHE A 61 -15.13 -2.48 -15.49
CA PHE A 61 -14.87 -1.99 -14.13
C PHE A 61 -13.84 -2.88 -13.45
N ALA A 62 -12.69 -2.29 -13.08
CA ALA A 62 -11.79 -2.89 -12.12
C ALA A 62 -12.55 -3.20 -10.82
N PRO A 63 -12.20 -4.27 -10.09
CA PRO A 63 -12.81 -4.65 -8.81
C PRO A 63 -12.39 -3.68 -7.69
N GLU A 64 -12.76 -2.42 -7.83
CA GLU A 64 -12.47 -1.30 -6.94
C GLU A 64 -13.77 -0.80 -6.27
N PRO A 65 -14.03 -1.17 -5.00
CA PRO A 65 -15.33 -0.92 -4.35
C PRO A 65 -15.74 0.55 -4.26
N LYS A 66 -14.78 1.49 -4.20
CA LYS A 66 -15.06 2.94 -4.27
C LYS A 66 -15.82 3.36 -5.53
N ARG A 67 -15.75 2.59 -6.61
CA ARG A 67 -16.44 2.86 -7.88
C ARG A 67 -17.76 2.12 -8.01
N TYR A 68 -18.13 1.29 -7.03
CA TYR A 68 -19.30 0.43 -7.13
C TYR A 68 -20.63 1.17 -7.10
N VAL A 69 -20.68 2.38 -6.56
CA VAL A 69 -21.86 3.26 -6.72
C VAL A 69 -22.14 3.50 -8.20
N GLN A 70 -21.12 3.86 -8.98
CA GLN A 70 -21.26 4.08 -10.42
C GLN A 70 -21.60 2.77 -11.15
N LYS A 71 -20.98 1.65 -10.75
CA LYS A 71 -21.31 0.33 -11.32
C LYS A 71 -22.77 -0.06 -11.05
N LEU A 72 -23.30 0.21 -9.86
CA LEU A 72 -24.70 -0.01 -9.50
C LEU A 72 -25.63 0.85 -10.34
N ASP A 73 -25.30 2.13 -10.54
CA ASP A 73 -26.09 3.02 -11.41
C ASP A 73 -26.18 2.46 -12.84
N LEU A 74 -25.06 1.97 -13.38
CA LEU A 74 -25.04 1.36 -14.72
C LEU A 74 -25.79 0.03 -14.79
N LEU A 75 -25.66 -0.82 -13.76
CA LEU A 75 -26.42 -2.08 -13.67
C LEU A 75 -27.92 -1.84 -13.59
N ASN A 76 -28.36 -0.85 -12.81
CA ASN A 76 -29.76 -0.45 -12.73
C ASN A 76 -30.26 0.10 -14.07
N LYS A 77 -29.50 0.99 -14.72
CA LYS A 77 -29.83 1.47 -16.08
C LYS A 77 -29.90 0.35 -17.10
N ALA A 78 -28.94 -0.59 -17.08
CA ALA A 78 -28.94 -1.74 -17.98
C ALA A 78 -30.18 -2.63 -17.74
N LYS A 79 -30.59 -2.81 -16.48
CA LYS A 79 -31.80 -3.56 -16.13
C LYS A 79 -33.08 -2.86 -16.62
N GLU A 80 -33.20 -1.55 -16.45
CA GLU A 80 -34.34 -0.78 -16.99
C GLU A 80 -34.39 -0.84 -18.52
N LEU A 81 -33.22 -0.75 -19.15
CA LEU A 81 -33.09 -0.74 -20.60
C LEU A 81 -33.34 -2.12 -21.21
N GLN A 82 -32.99 -3.20 -20.52
CA GLN A 82 -33.12 -4.58 -21.00
C GLN A 82 -34.54 -4.90 -21.47
N PHE A 83 -35.57 -4.41 -20.77
CA PHE A 83 -36.98 -4.60 -21.15
C PHE A 83 -37.36 -3.91 -22.48
N LYS A 84 -36.57 -2.92 -22.92
CA LYS A 84 -36.76 -2.21 -24.19
C LYS A 84 -35.94 -2.81 -25.35
N THR A 85 -35.13 -3.83 -25.08
CA THR A 85 -34.28 -4.47 -26.09
C THR A 85 -34.85 -5.80 -26.58
N SER A 86 -34.41 -6.26 -27.74
CA SER A 86 -34.64 -7.64 -28.20
C SER A 86 -33.98 -8.70 -27.29
N TYR A 87 -33.07 -8.31 -26.39
CA TYR A 87 -32.39 -9.21 -25.45
C TYR A 87 -33.24 -9.55 -24.22
N SER A 88 -34.45 -9.00 -24.12
CA SER A 88 -35.34 -9.22 -22.99
C SER A 88 -35.63 -10.71 -22.78
N ASN A 89 -34.99 -11.28 -21.76
CA ASN A 89 -35.12 -12.68 -21.34
C ASN A 89 -35.05 -12.75 -19.80
N PRO A 90 -35.92 -13.56 -19.16
CA PRO A 90 -35.84 -13.85 -17.72
C PRO A 90 -34.45 -14.18 -17.17
N ASP A 91 -33.61 -14.92 -17.90
CA ASP A 91 -32.29 -15.33 -17.40
C ASP A 91 -31.32 -14.14 -17.32
N LEU A 92 -31.34 -13.26 -18.32
CA LEU A 92 -30.55 -12.02 -18.31
C LEU A 92 -31.02 -11.08 -17.19
N ALA A 93 -32.33 -10.98 -16.97
CA ALA A 93 -32.88 -10.20 -15.87
C ALA A 93 -32.43 -10.73 -14.49
N ARG A 94 -32.45 -12.06 -14.30
CA ARG A 94 -31.92 -12.69 -13.07
C ARG A 94 -30.42 -12.47 -12.89
N GLN A 95 -29.65 -12.51 -13.97
CA GLN A 95 -28.22 -12.23 -13.93
C GLN A 95 -27.95 -10.79 -13.48
N LEU A 96 -28.64 -9.81 -14.06
CA LEU A 96 -28.53 -8.41 -13.65
C LEU A 96 -28.96 -8.22 -12.18
N ASP A 97 -30.03 -8.88 -11.74
CA ASP A 97 -30.44 -8.87 -10.33
C ASP A 97 -29.38 -9.44 -9.39
N TYR A 98 -28.75 -10.54 -9.78
CA TYR A 98 -27.65 -11.13 -9.04
C TYR A 98 -26.45 -10.17 -8.97
N ASP A 99 -26.06 -9.58 -10.10
CA ASP A 99 -24.91 -8.66 -10.17
C ASP A 99 -25.16 -7.38 -9.37
N ILE A 100 -26.39 -6.86 -9.36
CA ILE A 100 -26.81 -5.72 -8.51
C ILE A 100 -26.68 -6.09 -7.03
N ARG A 101 -27.28 -7.22 -6.61
CA ARG A 101 -27.22 -7.66 -5.20
C ARG A 101 -25.80 -7.93 -4.74
N LYS A 102 -24.99 -8.57 -5.58
CA LYS A 102 -23.58 -8.84 -5.30
C LYS A 102 -22.80 -7.53 -5.16
N THR A 103 -22.93 -6.62 -6.12
CA THR A 103 -22.22 -5.33 -6.10
C THR A 103 -22.64 -4.48 -4.89
N GLN A 104 -23.92 -4.52 -4.51
CA GLN A 104 -24.42 -3.86 -3.30
C GLN A 104 -23.82 -4.45 -2.03
N ALA A 105 -23.83 -5.77 -1.88
CA ALA A 105 -23.24 -6.44 -0.72
C ALA A 105 -21.73 -6.14 -0.59
N GLU A 106 -21.01 -6.15 -1.71
CA GLU A 106 -19.58 -5.79 -1.74
C GLU A 106 -19.35 -4.30 -1.37
N LEU A 107 -20.21 -3.40 -1.84
CA LEU A 107 -20.18 -1.98 -1.46
C LEU A 107 -20.50 -1.76 0.01
N ASP A 108 -21.43 -2.53 0.59
CA ASP A 108 -21.79 -2.46 2.01
C ASP A 108 -20.61 -2.89 2.89
N ILE A 109 -19.94 -3.99 2.55
CA ILE A 109 -18.69 -4.43 3.22
C ILE A 109 -17.65 -3.31 3.20
N TYR A 110 -17.46 -2.68 2.04
CA TYR A 110 -16.53 -1.56 1.90
C TYR A 110 -16.95 -0.36 2.76
N ASN A 111 -18.23 0.02 2.74
CA ASN A 111 -18.74 1.16 3.51
C ASN A 111 -18.60 0.91 5.01
N ASP A 112 -18.87 -0.31 5.48
CA ASP A 112 -18.68 -0.69 6.89
C ASP A 112 -17.21 -0.59 7.29
N ALA A 113 -16.27 -1.05 6.46
CA ALA A 113 -14.83 -0.90 6.68
C ALA A 113 -14.34 0.57 6.68
N MET A 114 -15.14 1.49 6.11
CA MET A 114 -14.86 2.93 6.09
C MET A 114 -15.49 3.70 7.26
N ARG A 115 -16.40 3.11 8.03
CA ARG A 115 -17.01 3.77 9.19
C ARG A 115 -16.06 3.74 10.38
N SER A 116 -15.70 4.93 10.88
CA SER A 116 -15.04 5.06 12.19
C SER A 116 -16.07 4.90 13.30
N ALA A 117 -15.95 3.88 14.15
CA ALA A 117 -16.74 3.84 15.38
C ALA A 117 -16.01 4.72 16.40
N GLY A 118 -16.53 5.93 16.65
CA GLY A 118 -15.96 6.91 17.58
C GLY A 118 -16.09 6.49 19.05
N ALA A 119 -15.63 5.29 19.42
CA ALA A 119 -15.69 4.78 20.78
C ALA A 119 -14.69 5.53 21.68
N PRO A 120 -15.10 6.01 22.87
CA PRO A 120 -14.20 6.66 23.81
C PRO A 120 -13.15 5.67 24.34
N LEU A 121 -11.93 5.76 23.81
CA LEU A 121 -10.74 5.12 24.38
C LEU A 121 -9.86 6.15 25.12
N ASP A 122 -9.44 5.80 26.35
CA ASP A 122 -8.50 6.58 27.17
C ASP A 122 -7.06 6.59 26.60
N LYS A 123 -6.72 5.62 25.75
CA LYS A 123 -5.46 5.52 25.00
C LYS A 123 -5.74 5.12 23.56
N GLN A 124 -5.09 5.80 22.61
CA GLN A 124 -5.21 5.45 21.20
C GLN A 124 -4.28 4.28 20.86
N LEU A 125 -4.77 3.32 20.08
CA LEU A 125 -4.01 2.15 19.66
C LEU A 125 -3.77 2.19 18.17
N ILE A 126 -2.53 1.89 17.77
CA ILE A 126 -2.19 1.51 16.41
C ILE A 126 -1.82 0.04 16.47
N ILE A 127 -2.55 -0.79 15.72
CA ILE A 127 -2.36 -2.24 15.75
C ILE A 127 -1.66 -2.66 14.47
N VAL A 128 -0.60 -3.44 14.59
CA VAL A 128 0.20 -3.92 13.46
C VAL A 128 -0.10 -5.39 13.19
N GLN A 129 -0.36 -5.71 11.94
CA GLN A 129 -0.35 -7.06 11.38
C GLN A 129 0.82 -7.15 10.40
N SER A 130 1.68 -8.16 10.57
CA SER A 130 2.87 -8.35 9.75
C SER A 130 3.25 -9.83 9.68
N ASP A 131 3.97 -10.19 8.63
CA ASP A 131 4.63 -11.47 8.44
C ASP A 131 5.80 -11.71 9.42
N VAL A 132 6.41 -10.63 9.92
CA VAL A 132 7.57 -10.65 10.84
C VAL A 132 7.35 -9.67 12.01
N PRO A 133 6.30 -9.86 12.83
CA PRO A 133 5.87 -8.88 13.81
C PRO A 133 6.94 -8.63 14.90
N ASP A 134 7.61 -9.67 15.38
CA ASP A 134 8.67 -9.55 16.40
C ASP A 134 9.85 -8.71 15.90
N TYR A 135 10.24 -8.92 14.64
CA TYR A 135 11.31 -8.14 14.03
C TYR A 135 10.89 -6.67 13.91
N ILE A 136 9.71 -6.39 13.35
CA ILE A 136 9.31 -5.01 13.08
C ILE A 136 9.00 -4.22 14.37
N LEU A 137 8.33 -4.84 15.34
CA LEU A 137 7.87 -4.15 16.55
C LEU A 137 8.96 -4.00 17.62
N ASP A 138 9.96 -4.88 17.65
CA ASP A 138 11.00 -4.87 18.69
C ASP A 138 12.41 -4.73 18.10
N ILE A 139 12.85 -5.72 17.32
CA ILE A 139 14.26 -5.81 16.88
C ILE A 139 14.63 -4.60 16.02
N ALA A 140 13.84 -4.28 14.99
CA ALA A 140 14.05 -3.14 14.10
C ALA A 140 14.07 -1.82 14.89
N GLN A 141 13.20 -1.64 15.88
CA GLN A 141 13.17 -0.40 16.68
C GLN A 141 14.45 -0.26 17.53
N LYS A 142 14.94 -1.36 18.12
CA LYS A 142 16.23 -1.39 18.82
C LYS A 142 17.39 -1.08 17.88
N ARG A 143 17.39 -1.66 16.67
CA ARG A 143 18.41 -1.43 15.65
C ARG A 143 18.40 0.01 15.13
N ALA A 144 17.23 0.61 14.89
CA ALA A 144 17.11 2.02 14.52
C ALA A 144 17.66 2.94 15.61
N GLY A 145 17.36 2.65 16.88
CA GLY A 145 17.91 3.39 18.02
C GLY A 145 19.44 3.35 18.06
N ALA A 146 20.04 2.18 17.83
CA ALA A 146 21.50 2.02 17.75
C ALA A 146 22.09 2.73 16.52
N TYR A 147 21.47 2.59 15.34
CA TYR A 147 21.89 3.24 14.11
C TYR A 147 22.04 4.75 14.27
N TYR A 148 21.00 5.43 14.78
CA TYR A 148 21.05 6.88 14.98
C TYR A 148 21.98 7.29 16.11
N GLN A 149 22.15 6.46 17.15
CA GLN A 149 23.15 6.75 18.19
C GLN A 149 24.58 6.72 17.63
N GLU A 150 24.90 5.69 16.84
CA GLU A 150 26.22 5.54 16.22
C GLU A 150 26.49 6.67 15.21
N LYS A 151 25.54 6.92 14.31
CA LYS A 151 25.66 7.93 13.25
C LYS A 151 25.93 9.33 13.76
N TYR A 152 25.24 9.73 14.84
CA TYR A 152 25.40 11.06 15.43
C TYR A 152 26.37 11.08 16.60
N HIS A 153 27.12 9.99 16.82
CA HIS A 153 28.11 9.85 17.91
C HIS A 153 27.54 10.18 19.30
N LEU A 154 26.26 9.84 19.53
CA LEU A 154 25.57 10.15 20.77
C LEU A 154 25.89 9.11 21.84
N THR A 155 26.62 9.54 22.87
CA THR A 155 26.78 8.75 24.10
C THR A 155 25.44 8.58 24.82
N LYS A 156 25.36 7.59 25.72
CA LYS A 156 24.14 7.37 26.51
C LYS A 156 23.83 8.58 27.40
N GLU A 157 24.88 9.21 27.92
CA GLU A 157 24.87 10.40 28.75
C GLU A 157 24.36 11.61 27.97
N ALA A 158 24.87 11.83 26.75
CA ALA A 158 24.41 12.90 25.86
C ALA A 158 22.94 12.72 25.47
N LYS A 159 22.52 11.49 25.15
CA LYS A 159 21.11 11.18 24.85
C LYS A 159 20.19 11.47 26.05
N ALA A 160 20.56 11.03 27.25
CA ALA A 160 19.81 11.33 28.47
C ALA A 160 19.78 12.84 28.76
N GLY A 161 20.92 13.51 28.57
CA GLY A 161 21.08 14.96 28.67
C GLY A 161 20.30 15.76 27.64
N GLN A 162 19.89 15.17 26.51
CA GLN A 162 19.07 15.83 25.49
C GLN A 162 17.57 15.55 25.62
N HIS A 163 17.16 14.52 26.37
CA HIS A 163 15.75 14.21 26.59
C HIS A 163 15.09 15.15 27.62
N PHE A 164 14.13 15.98 27.18
CA PHE A 164 13.34 16.85 28.07
C PHE A 164 12.43 16.11 29.08
N THR A 165 12.39 14.78 29.06
CA THR A 165 11.62 13.96 29.99
C THR A 165 12.43 13.65 31.24
N GLY A 166 11.99 14.11 32.41
CA GLY A 166 12.65 13.84 33.70
C GLY A 166 12.28 14.84 34.78
N GLY A 167 12.77 14.62 36.00
CA GLY A 167 12.67 15.59 37.10
C GLY A 167 13.52 16.84 36.86
N PRO A 168 13.46 17.84 37.75
CA PRO A 168 14.22 19.08 37.62
C PRO A 168 15.71 18.82 37.37
N ARG A 169 16.23 19.36 36.26
CA ARG A 169 17.65 19.25 35.94
C ARG A 169 18.45 20.23 36.79
N LYS A 170 19.66 19.83 37.18
CA LYS A 170 20.62 20.72 37.81
C LYS A 170 21.31 21.58 36.75
N PHE A 171 21.70 22.79 37.12
CA PHE A 171 22.49 23.66 36.27
C PHE A 171 23.93 23.12 36.22
N GLU A 172 24.35 22.61 35.06
CA GLU A 172 25.66 21.96 34.86
C GLU A 172 26.41 22.61 33.68
N PRO A 173 26.83 23.87 33.81
CA PRO A 173 27.42 24.68 32.73
C PRO A 173 28.84 24.28 32.32
N ASP A 174 29.39 23.21 32.92
CA ASP A 174 30.71 22.66 32.65
C ASP A 174 30.63 21.20 32.16
N ASN A 175 29.42 20.66 31.98
CA ASN A 175 29.23 19.28 31.57
C ASN A 175 29.54 19.11 30.07
N LYS A 176 30.77 18.69 29.80
CA LYS A 176 31.31 18.50 28.44
C LYS A 176 30.51 17.48 27.60
N ASP A 177 29.78 16.56 28.23
CA ASP A 177 28.95 15.58 27.55
C ASP A 177 27.62 16.19 27.05
N VAL A 178 27.16 17.27 27.68
CA VAL A 178 25.97 18.05 27.28
C VAL A 178 26.35 19.17 26.30
N HIS A 179 27.56 19.71 26.39
CA HIS A 179 28.04 20.81 25.54
C HIS A 179 28.32 20.42 24.08
N ARG A 180 28.58 19.15 23.81
CA ARG A 180 28.84 18.66 22.45
C ARG A 180 27.52 18.37 21.73
N GLU A 181 26.86 19.42 21.26
CA GLU A 181 25.88 19.24 20.18
C GLU A 181 26.66 18.89 18.90
N PHE A 182 26.59 17.63 18.46
CA PHE A 182 27.09 17.25 17.14
C PHE A 182 26.18 17.88 16.07
N PRO A 183 26.70 18.34 14.91
CA PRO A 183 25.88 18.81 13.82
C PRO A 183 24.79 17.79 13.46
N GLY A 184 23.51 18.19 13.56
CA GLY A 184 22.36 17.32 13.33
C GLY A 184 21.83 16.54 14.54
N ALA A 185 22.49 16.63 15.71
CA ALA A 185 22.11 15.98 16.97
C ALA A 185 21.26 16.85 17.91
N CYS A 186 20.60 17.88 17.39
CA CYS A 186 19.70 18.73 18.16
C CYS A 186 18.49 17.93 18.68
N ALA A 187 18.14 18.13 19.96
CA ALA A 187 17.25 17.26 20.72
C ALA A 187 15.87 16.99 20.05
N PRO A 188 15.15 17.99 19.50
CA PRO A 188 13.93 17.74 18.72
C PRO A 188 14.11 16.80 17.52
N PHE A 189 15.19 16.94 16.75
CA PHE A 189 15.47 16.10 15.58
C PHE A 189 15.91 14.70 15.98
N MET A 190 16.70 14.58 17.05
CA MET A 190 17.05 13.28 17.60
C MET A 190 15.82 12.58 18.15
N ASN A 191 14.95 13.29 18.87
CA ASN A 191 13.69 12.74 19.35
C ASN A 191 12.80 12.26 18.19
N SER A 192 12.68 13.02 17.10
CA SER A 192 11.89 12.59 15.93
C SER A 192 12.49 11.38 15.22
N ARG A 193 13.82 11.22 15.25
CA ARG A 193 14.50 10.05 14.65
C ARG A 193 14.50 8.84 15.58
N THR A 194 14.73 8.97 16.88
CA THR A 194 14.87 7.82 17.78
C THR A 194 13.53 7.28 18.29
N ASN A 195 12.50 8.12 18.34
CA ASN A 195 11.18 7.74 18.88
C ASN A 195 10.10 7.57 17.79
N ALA A 196 10.44 7.78 16.53
CA ALA A 196 9.60 7.33 15.44
C ALA A 196 9.60 5.81 15.35
N PHE A 197 8.54 5.26 14.74
CA PHE A 197 8.46 3.84 14.46
C PHE A 197 9.08 3.57 13.09
N HIS A 198 10.16 2.79 13.01
CA HIS A 198 10.91 2.58 11.78
C HIS A 198 10.55 1.29 11.06
N LEU A 199 10.50 1.36 9.73
CA LEU A 199 10.46 0.22 8.84
C LEU A 199 11.83 0.02 8.24
N MET A 200 12.35 -1.20 8.41
CA MET A 200 13.70 -1.62 8.07
C MET A 200 13.64 -3.02 7.47
N LEU A 201 14.59 -3.37 6.61
CA LEU A 201 14.69 -4.71 6.05
C LEU A 201 15.75 -5.53 6.80
N PRO A 202 15.49 -6.82 7.11
CA PRO A 202 16.47 -7.69 7.77
C PRO A 202 17.51 -8.27 6.78
N PHE A 203 17.55 -7.75 5.56
CA PHE A 203 18.43 -8.12 4.45
C PHE A 203 18.81 -6.87 3.65
N ASP A 204 19.84 -6.98 2.81
CA ASP A 204 20.27 -5.89 1.94
C ASP A 204 19.33 -5.78 0.73
N LEU A 205 19.03 -4.55 0.32
CA LEU A 205 18.27 -4.25 -0.90
C LEU A 205 19.19 -3.56 -1.91
N LYS A 206 19.28 -4.09 -3.12
CA LYS A 206 20.03 -3.51 -4.24
C LYS A 206 19.05 -3.10 -5.34
N ILE A 207 19.18 -1.86 -5.82
CA ILE A 207 18.46 -1.32 -6.98
C ILE A 207 19.51 -0.82 -7.96
N THR A 208 19.44 -1.21 -9.23
CA THR A 208 20.36 -0.74 -10.28
C THR A 208 19.66 -0.61 -11.62
N ARG A 209 20.16 0.27 -12.49
CA ARG A 209 19.69 0.41 -13.88
C ARG A 209 20.32 -0.59 -14.84
N LYS A 210 21.39 -1.28 -14.40
CA LYS A 210 22.16 -2.21 -15.23
C LYS A 210 21.90 -3.66 -14.84
N PRO A 211 21.95 -4.61 -15.79
CA PRO A 211 21.82 -6.04 -15.52
C PRO A 211 23.09 -6.61 -14.87
N GLU A 212 23.46 -6.07 -13.71
CA GLU A 212 24.58 -6.55 -12.89
C GLU A 212 24.21 -7.84 -12.13
N ASP A 213 25.22 -8.49 -11.55
CA ASP A 213 25.03 -9.64 -10.65
C ASP A 213 24.00 -9.32 -9.56
N PRO A 214 22.93 -10.13 -9.45
CA PRO A 214 21.91 -9.95 -8.43
C PRO A 214 22.38 -10.49 -7.08
N LEU A 215 21.75 -10.01 -6.02
CA LEU A 215 21.88 -10.59 -4.68
C LEU A 215 21.19 -11.96 -4.59
N GLU A 216 21.50 -12.73 -3.54
CA GLU A 216 21.27 -14.17 -3.46
C GLU A 216 19.79 -14.59 -3.46
N ALA A 217 18.88 -13.72 -3.03
CA ALA A 217 17.47 -14.05 -2.95
C ALA A 217 16.75 -14.00 -4.30
N GLY A 218 17.33 -13.35 -5.32
CA GLY A 218 16.77 -13.26 -6.67
C GLY A 218 16.67 -11.82 -7.17
N VAL A 219 16.08 -11.66 -8.34
CA VAL A 219 15.93 -10.38 -9.04
C VAL A 219 14.51 -10.17 -9.56
N ARG A 220 14.05 -8.93 -9.51
CA ARG A 220 12.84 -8.45 -10.19
C ARG A 220 13.21 -7.29 -11.10
N VAL A 221 12.55 -7.21 -12.25
CA VAL A 221 12.80 -6.17 -13.24
C VAL A 221 11.54 -5.34 -13.42
N PHE A 222 11.71 -4.03 -13.48
CA PHE A 222 10.62 -3.09 -13.72
C PHE A 222 11.05 -2.10 -14.79
N TYR A 223 10.13 -1.75 -15.68
CA TYR A 223 10.22 -0.54 -16.48
C TYR A 223 9.57 0.60 -15.70
N CYS A 224 10.30 1.66 -15.39
CA CYS A 224 9.83 2.75 -14.54
C CYS A 224 10.15 4.11 -15.18
N LYS A 225 9.11 4.80 -15.61
CA LYS A 225 9.16 6.14 -16.20
C LYS A 225 8.14 7.05 -15.50
N GLU A 226 8.32 8.36 -15.61
CA GLU A 226 7.29 9.30 -15.16
C GLU A 226 5.94 8.99 -15.81
N GLY A 227 4.91 8.80 -14.98
CA GLY A 227 3.54 8.48 -15.41
C GLY A 227 3.32 7.03 -15.87
N TYR A 228 4.34 6.18 -15.94
CA TYR A 228 4.21 4.80 -16.41
C TYR A 228 5.18 3.84 -15.75
N SER A 229 4.69 2.72 -15.26
CA SER A 229 5.54 1.64 -14.79
C SER A 229 4.95 0.28 -15.06
N PHE A 230 5.82 -0.70 -15.31
CA PHE A 230 5.40 -2.03 -15.74
C PHE A 230 6.33 -3.12 -15.20
N PRO A 231 5.80 -4.20 -14.59
CA PRO A 231 6.62 -5.32 -14.16
C PRO A 231 7.07 -6.16 -15.35
N LEU A 232 8.35 -6.52 -15.36
CA LEU A 232 8.99 -7.34 -16.38
C LEU A 232 9.54 -8.63 -15.77
N ALA A 233 9.83 -9.60 -16.64
CA ALA A 233 10.61 -10.78 -16.33
C ALA A 233 11.69 -10.98 -17.40
N TYR A 234 12.66 -11.85 -17.09
CA TYR A 234 13.75 -12.20 -17.99
C TYR A 234 13.54 -13.62 -18.49
N ASP A 235 13.57 -13.81 -19.82
CA ASP A 235 13.53 -15.12 -20.45
C ASP A 235 14.49 -15.15 -21.65
N MET A 236 15.44 -16.09 -21.66
CA MET A 236 16.39 -16.32 -22.76
C MET A 236 17.00 -15.03 -23.35
N ASP A 237 17.54 -14.18 -22.48
CA ASP A 237 18.15 -12.89 -22.81
C ASP A 237 17.22 -11.80 -23.34
N LYS A 238 15.92 -11.95 -23.09
CA LYS A 238 14.91 -10.98 -23.48
C LYS A 238 14.08 -10.54 -22.28
N LEU A 239 13.65 -9.28 -22.33
CA LEU A 239 12.63 -8.77 -21.43
C LEU A 239 11.26 -9.19 -21.95
N ILE A 240 10.51 -9.88 -21.08
CA ILE A 240 9.15 -10.29 -21.32
C ILE A 240 8.22 -9.60 -20.33
N SER A 241 6.97 -9.42 -20.73
CA SER A 241 5.91 -8.99 -19.83
C SER A 241 5.72 -10.01 -18.71
N TYR A 242 5.70 -9.54 -17.47
CA TYR A 242 5.47 -10.40 -16.30
C TYR A 242 4.07 -11.05 -16.32
N ASN A 243 3.09 -10.39 -16.94
CA ASN A 243 1.68 -10.78 -16.84
C ASN A 243 1.27 -11.83 -17.87
N ASP A 244 1.80 -11.74 -19.09
CA ASP A 244 1.39 -12.58 -20.23
C ASP A 244 2.57 -13.17 -21.02
N ALA A 245 3.81 -13.00 -20.52
CA ALA A 245 5.04 -13.53 -21.10
C ALA A 245 5.34 -13.08 -22.53
N GLN A 246 4.69 -12.03 -23.04
CA GLN A 246 5.00 -11.49 -24.35
C GLN A 246 6.39 -10.84 -24.35
N VAL A 247 7.19 -11.12 -25.39
CA VAL A 247 8.49 -10.47 -25.61
C VAL A 247 8.27 -8.99 -25.92
N LEU A 248 8.96 -8.13 -25.18
CA LEU A 248 8.89 -6.69 -25.36
C LEU A 248 10.19 -6.20 -26.01
N PRO A 249 10.13 -5.30 -27.00
CA PRO A 249 11.31 -4.77 -27.69
C PRO A 249 11.97 -3.66 -26.86
N ILE A 250 12.46 -4.02 -25.67
CA ILE A 250 13.14 -3.10 -24.74
C ILE A 250 14.62 -3.46 -24.70
N ASP A 251 15.48 -2.46 -24.89
CA ASP A 251 16.93 -2.61 -24.75
C ASP A 251 17.30 -2.79 -23.27
N LEU A 252 18.23 -3.69 -22.95
CA LEU A 252 18.69 -3.93 -21.58
C LEU A 252 19.42 -2.73 -20.97
N GLU A 253 19.90 -1.80 -21.80
CA GLU A 253 20.52 -0.54 -21.41
C GLU A 253 19.51 0.62 -21.37
N ASP A 254 18.20 0.37 -21.53
CA ASP A 254 17.19 1.43 -21.41
C ASP A 254 17.27 2.06 -20.01
N PRO A 255 17.42 3.39 -19.90
CA PRO A 255 17.62 4.07 -18.63
C PRO A 255 16.43 3.94 -17.68
N ASN A 256 15.24 3.56 -18.17
CA ASN A 256 14.05 3.37 -17.35
C ASN A 256 13.95 1.96 -16.74
N LEU A 257 14.87 1.05 -17.07
CA LEU A 257 14.93 -0.25 -16.43
C LEU A 257 15.47 -0.15 -15.01
N LEU A 258 14.85 -0.89 -14.10
CA LEU A 258 15.30 -1.07 -12.74
C LEU A 258 15.34 -2.56 -12.42
N PHE A 259 16.53 -3.05 -12.09
CA PHE A 259 16.79 -4.37 -11.56
C PHE A 259 16.88 -4.27 -10.03
N VAL A 260 16.01 -5.02 -9.36
CA VAL A 260 15.90 -5.02 -7.90
C VAL A 260 16.23 -6.41 -7.39
N SER A 261 17.21 -6.51 -6.50
CA SER A 261 17.59 -7.77 -5.87
C SER A 261 17.74 -7.61 -4.36
N ALA A 262 17.64 -8.72 -3.64
CA ALA A 262 17.74 -8.75 -2.19
C ALA A 262 18.73 -9.83 -1.74
N SER A 263 19.45 -9.59 -0.64
CA SER A 263 20.32 -10.62 -0.07
C SER A 263 19.51 -11.64 0.73
N GLN A 264 20.18 -12.70 1.16
CA GLN A 264 19.65 -13.51 2.28
C GLN A 264 19.43 -12.65 3.54
N VAL A 265 18.57 -13.13 4.45
CA VAL A 265 18.38 -12.54 5.78
C VAL A 265 19.72 -12.49 6.50
N LYS A 266 20.13 -11.29 6.92
CA LYS A 266 21.37 -11.03 7.66
C LYS A 266 21.11 -10.75 9.14
N GLU A 267 19.92 -10.26 9.50
CA GLU A 267 19.51 -10.12 10.90
C GLU A 267 19.19 -11.51 11.50
N ARG A 268 20.08 -11.99 12.38
CA ARG A 268 19.99 -13.32 12.99
C ARG A 268 18.81 -13.48 13.93
N GLU A 269 18.35 -12.38 14.53
CA GLU A 269 17.20 -12.39 15.43
C GLU A 269 15.86 -12.36 14.66
N CYS A 270 15.88 -12.10 13.35
CA CYS A 270 14.69 -12.09 12.51
C CYS A 270 14.22 -13.53 12.24
N LYS A 271 12.98 -13.82 12.64
CA LYS A 271 12.33 -15.11 12.38
C LYS A 271 11.20 -14.90 11.39
N TYR A 272 11.28 -15.58 10.26
CA TYR A 272 10.21 -15.70 9.28
C TYR A 272 10.00 -17.17 8.96
N GLN A 273 8.81 -17.67 9.22
CA GLN A 273 8.46 -19.08 9.01
C GLN A 273 7.07 -19.16 8.38
N VAL A 274 6.93 -18.60 7.18
CA VAL A 274 5.75 -18.80 6.35
C VAL A 274 6.07 -19.86 5.31
N GLY A 275 5.36 -20.99 5.35
CA GLY A 275 5.57 -22.14 4.48
C GLY A 275 6.57 -23.17 5.02
N ALA A 276 6.60 -24.35 4.40
CA ALA A 276 7.58 -25.39 4.72
C ALA A 276 8.90 -25.10 3.99
N PRO A 277 10.06 -25.17 4.66
CA PRO A 277 11.35 -25.04 4.00
C PRO A 277 11.52 -26.10 2.92
N SER A 278 12.07 -25.72 1.77
CA SER A 278 12.46 -26.66 0.71
C SER A 278 13.90 -26.39 0.27
N PRO A 279 14.59 -27.36 -0.37
CA PRO A 279 15.91 -27.12 -0.94
C PRO A 279 15.92 -25.95 -1.94
N GLU A 280 14.82 -25.75 -2.65
CA GLU A 280 14.64 -24.65 -3.61
C GLU A 280 14.33 -23.31 -2.93
N ASN A 281 13.83 -23.31 -1.69
CA ASN A 281 13.54 -22.12 -0.90
C ASN A 281 14.03 -22.26 0.56
N PRO A 282 15.35 -22.06 0.79
CA PRO A 282 15.93 -21.99 2.13
C PRO A 282 15.27 -20.91 2.99
N LEU A 283 15.26 -21.12 4.31
CA LEU A 283 14.63 -20.20 5.26
C LEU A 283 15.21 -18.78 5.16
N GLU A 284 16.52 -18.67 4.95
CA GLU A 284 17.25 -17.41 4.87
C GLU A 284 16.89 -16.60 3.62
N LEU A 285 16.33 -17.24 2.58
CA LEU A 285 15.91 -16.58 1.33
C LEU A 285 14.40 -16.36 1.27
N SER A 286 13.63 -17.08 2.09
CA SER A 286 12.17 -17.10 2.02
C SER A 286 11.51 -15.74 2.22
N TYR A 287 11.93 -14.95 3.22
CA TYR A 287 11.37 -13.61 3.45
C TYR A 287 11.78 -12.60 2.37
N PRO A 288 13.07 -12.43 2.03
CA PRO A 288 13.48 -11.53 0.95
C PRO A 288 12.79 -11.86 -0.39
N ARG A 289 12.63 -13.15 -0.72
CA ARG A 289 11.88 -13.58 -1.92
C ARG A 289 10.42 -13.18 -1.85
N ALA A 290 9.74 -13.42 -0.74
CA ALA A 290 8.35 -13.00 -0.57
C ALA A 290 8.18 -11.48 -0.72
N VAL A 291 9.14 -10.69 -0.22
CA VAL A 291 9.15 -9.23 -0.43
C VAL A 291 9.35 -8.90 -1.91
N LEU A 292 10.35 -9.47 -2.58
CA LEU A 292 10.61 -9.27 -4.02
C LEU A 292 9.41 -9.66 -4.88
N GLU A 293 8.78 -10.80 -4.63
CA GLU A 293 7.60 -11.28 -5.36
C GLU A 293 6.41 -10.31 -5.27
N ARG A 294 6.23 -9.68 -4.11
CA ARG A 294 5.15 -8.72 -3.87
C ARG A 294 5.50 -7.31 -4.31
N MET A 295 6.73 -7.03 -4.74
CA MET A 295 7.11 -5.69 -5.17
C MET A 295 6.27 -5.23 -6.37
N GLY A 296 5.91 -3.96 -6.33
CA GLY A 296 5.24 -3.25 -7.40
C GLY A 296 6.06 -2.06 -7.88
N SER A 297 5.46 -1.31 -8.80
CA SER A 297 5.99 -0.03 -9.27
C SER A 297 4.85 0.97 -9.41
N LEU A 298 5.15 2.25 -9.22
CA LEU A 298 4.23 3.36 -9.40
C LEU A 298 4.98 4.53 -10.05
N GLY A 299 4.94 4.59 -11.39
CA GLY A 299 5.72 5.55 -12.15
C GLY A 299 7.23 5.37 -11.90
N PRO A 300 7.94 6.38 -11.39
CA PRO A 300 9.37 6.24 -11.10
C PRO A 300 9.67 5.50 -9.79
N PHE A 301 8.66 5.24 -8.95
CA PHE A 301 8.86 4.60 -7.64
C PHE A 301 8.75 3.09 -7.71
N LEU A 302 9.64 2.40 -7.01
CA LEU A 302 9.50 1.00 -6.64
C LEU A 302 8.72 0.91 -5.33
N GLN A 303 7.69 0.06 -5.31
CA GLN A 303 6.89 -0.20 -4.13
C GLN A 303 7.34 -1.49 -3.46
N VAL A 304 8.05 -1.38 -2.34
CA VAL A 304 8.49 -2.53 -1.53
C VAL A 304 7.37 -2.91 -0.55
N VAL A 305 6.86 -4.13 -0.68
CA VAL A 305 5.68 -4.62 0.04
C VAL A 305 6.10 -5.63 1.11
N ASN A 306 6.21 -5.15 2.35
CA ASN A 306 6.62 -5.97 3.51
C ASN A 306 5.46 -6.69 4.21
N ASN A 307 4.24 -6.59 3.65
CA ASN A 307 3.00 -7.02 4.29
C ASN A 307 2.76 -6.40 5.68
N PHE A 308 3.20 -5.15 5.87
CA PHE A 308 2.99 -4.42 7.11
C PHE A 308 1.66 -3.67 7.04
N LYS A 309 0.65 -4.18 7.73
CA LYS A 309 -0.70 -3.61 7.80
C LYS A 309 -0.90 -2.92 9.15
N VAL A 310 -1.37 -1.68 9.12
CA VAL A 310 -1.68 -0.88 10.30
C VAL A 310 -3.16 -0.66 10.43
N TRP A 311 -3.70 -0.83 11.64
CA TRP A 311 -5.08 -0.53 12.00
C TRP A 311 -5.10 0.62 12.99
N PHE A 312 -6.03 1.55 12.80
CA PHE A 312 -6.12 2.78 13.58
C PHE A 312 -7.51 3.40 13.51
N ASP A 313 -7.88 4.19 14.53
CA ASP A 313 -9.12 4.97 14.52
C ASP A 313 -8.91 6.26 13.71
N SER A 314 -9.40 6.27 12.47
CA SER A 314 -9.29 7.40 11.53
C SER A 314 -10.00 8.67 11.99
N SER A 315 -10.94 8.59 12.95
CA SER A 315 -11.54 9.78 13.55
C SER A 315 -10.60 10.52 14.52
N ARG A 316 -9.50 9.87 14.92
CA ARG A 316 -8.59 10.34 15.97
C ARG A 316 -7.15 10.53 15.50
N VAL A 317 -6.68 9.63 14.64
CA VAL A 317 -5.29 9.59 14.19
C VAL A 317 -5.21 9.52 12.67
N SER A 318 -4.32 10.32 12.12
CA SER A 318 -3.78 10.09 10.78
C SER A 318 -2.37 9.56 10.91
N VAL A 319 -1.97 8.68 10.00
CA VAL A 319 -0.64 8.06 10.04
C VAL A 319 0.18 8.59 8.87
N LEU A 320 1.21 9.39 9.17
CA LEU A 320 2.18 9.85 8.17
C LEU A 320 3.27 8.79 8.02
N ILE A 321 3.52 8.40 6.79
CA ILE A 321 4.68 7.58 6.42
C ILE A 321 5.64 8.46 5.61
N GLN A 322 6.93 8.35 5.90
CA GLN A 322 7.94 9.16 5.25
C GLN A 322 9.22 8.35 5.06
N GLY A 323 9.83 8.49 3.88
CA GLY A 323 11.19 7.99 3.64
C GLY A 323 12.17 8.57 4.65
N ALA A 324 13.07 7.72 5.14
CA ALA A 324 14.10 8.14 6.08
C ALA A 324 15.00 9.21 5.41
N PRO A 325 15.38 10.26 6.15
CA PRO A 325 16.20 11.34 5.60
C PRO A 325 17.56 10.85 5.09
N ASP A 326 18.02 9.71 5.60
CA ASP A 326 19.34 9.15 5.35
C ASP A 326 19.38 8.32 4.05
N LEU A 327 18.24 8.06 3.40
CA LEU A 327 18.18 7.33 2.13
C LEU A 327 19.06 7.96 1.03
N GLN A 328 19.23 9.28 1.06
CA GLN A 328 20.06 9.99 0.10
C GLN A 328 21.53 9.53 0.13
N GLU A 329 22.04 9.10 1.29
CA GLU A 329 23.40 8.59 1.45
C GLU A 329 23.60 7.24 0.76
N TYR A 330 22.49 6.56 0.44
CA TYR A 330 22.46 5.29 -0.26
C TYR A 330 22.01 5.44 -1.72
N GLY A 331 21.94 6.67 -2.25
CA GLY A 331 21.51 6.94 -3.62
C GLY A 331 19.99 6.90 -3.83
N LEU A 332 19.19 6.98 -2.76
CA LEU A 332 17.74 6.83 -2.82
C LEU A 332 16.98 8.06 -2.29
N GLN A 333 15.78 8.22 -2.82
CA GLN A 333 14.74 9.06 -2.26
C GLN A 333 13.55 8.18 -1.86
N GLY A 334 12.98 8.45 -0.69
CA GLY A 334 11.75 7.80 -0.24
C GLY A 334 10.54 8.72 -0.41
N GLY A 335 9.41 8.15 -0.82
CA GLY A 335 8.13 8.83 -0.85
C GLY A 335 7.59 9.19 0.54
N SER A 336 6.54 10.00 0.57
CA SER A 336 5.78 10.31 1.78
C SER A 336 4.28 10.25 1.51
N GLY A 337 3.50 9.80 2.48
CA GLY A 337 2.05 9.69 2.33
C GLY A 337 1.35 9.83 3.67
N LEU A 338 0.19 10.48 3.67
CA LEU A 338 -0.66 10.60 4.85
C LEU A 338 -1.86 9.67 4.71
N MET A 339 -1.96 8.68 5.59
CA MET A 339 -3.07 7.74 5.66
C MET A 339 -4.09 8.27 6.66
N THR A 340 -5.24 8.73 6.16
CA THR A 340 -6.31 9.32 6.97
C THR A 340 -7.50 8.37 7.19
N ARG A 341 -7.61 7.31 6.38
CA ARG A 341 -8.65 6.28 6.43
C ARG A 341 -8.18 5.06 5.65
N THR A 342 -8.95 3.98 5.66
CA THR A 342 -8.67 2.81 4.82
C THR A 342 -8.57 3.24 3.35
N HIS A 343 -7.48 2.88 2.66
CA HIS A 343 -7.34 3.19 1.23
C HIS A 343 -8.17 2.23 0.37
N ALA A 344 -8.85 2.81 -0.60
CA ALA A 344 -9.80 2.14 -1.49
C ALA A 344 -9.16 1.55 -2.76
N SER A 345 -7.95 1.02 -2.64
CA SER A 345 -7.20 0.41 -3.75
C SER A 345 -7.11 -1.11 -3.65
N ASP A 346 -7.59 -1.70 -2.56
CA ASP A 346 -7.56 -3.15 -2.36
C ASP A 346 -8.84 -3.83 -2.86
N LYS A 347 -8.77 -5.15 -3.03
CA LYS A 347 -9.92 -5.98 -3.44
C LYS A 347 -10.84 -6.25 -2.24
N ILE A 348 -12.11 -6.55 -2.51
CA ILE A 348 -13.14 -6.89 -1.50
C ILE A 348 -12.68 -7.84 -0.39
N PRO A 349 -11.95 -8.94 -0.67
CA PRO A 349 -11.50 -9.84 0.39
C PRO A 349 -10.72 -9.14 1.50
N ALA A 350 -9.90 -8.13 1.17
CA ALA A 350 -9.13 -7.39 2.16
C ALA A 350 -10.02 -6.57 3.11
N TYR A 351 -11.16 -6.06 2.62
CA TYR A 351 -12.16 -5.37 3.45
C TYR A 351 -13.01 -6.35 4.25
N ALA A 352 -13.34 -7.53 3.71
CA ALA A 352 -14.04 -8.56 4.48
C ALA A 352 -13.23 -9.05 5.70
N GLU A 353 -11.90 -8.85 5.70
CA GLU A 353 -11.06 -9.13 6.87
C GLU A 353 -11.17 -8.10 8.00
N SER A 354 -11.86 -6.97 7.82
CA SER A 354 -12.01 -5.93 8.85
C SER A 354 -13.03 -6.24 9.94
N SER A 355 -13.65 -7.42 9.89
CA SER A 355 -14.61 -7.90 10.88
C SER A 355 -14.30 -9.31 11.39
N LYS A 356 -13.11 -9.85 11.08
CA LYS A 356 -12.69 -11.19 11.54
C LYS A 356 -12.43 -11.23 13.04
N GLU A 357 -11.77 -10.19 13.54
CA GLU A 357 -11.40 -10.07 14.94
C GLU A 357 -12.25 -8.97 15.61
N PRO A 358 -12.77 -9.20 16.82
CA PRO A 358 -13.64 -8.23 17.49
C PRO A 358 -13.00 -6.86 17.78
N TRP A 359 -11.66 -6.76 17.83
CA TRP A 359 -10.97 -5.49 18.03
C TRP A 359 -10.84 -4.66 16.75
N GLN A 360 -11.14 -5.21 15.58
CA GLN A 360 -11.09 -4.50 14.30
C GLN A 360 -12.30 -3.59 14.11
N GLU A 361 -13.39 -3.83 14.85
CA GLU A 361 -14.63 -3.07 14.73
C GLU A 361 -14.38 -1.58 14.91
N GLY A 362 -14.77 -0.80 13.90
CA GLY A 362 -14.63 0.67 13.90
C GLY A 362 -13.23 1.21 13.60
N LEU A 363 -12.25 0.34 13.30
CA LEU A 363 -10.91 0.77 12.89
C LEU A 363 -10.77 0.82 11.37
N SER A 364 -10.05 1.83 10.90
CA SER A 364 -9.52 1.86 9.53
C SER A 364 -8.20 1.09 9.45
N PHE A 365 -7.82 0.65 8.25
CA PHE A 365 -6.53 -0.02 8.03
C PHE A 365 -5.84 0.35 6.73
N ASN A 366 -4.51 0.26 6.69
CA ASN A 366 -3.73 0.41 5.46
C ASN A 366 -2.52 -0.50 5.44
N PHE A 367 -2.10 -0.92 4.25
CA PHE A 367 -0.75 -1.48 4.05
C PHE A 367 0.25 -0.33 3.91
N VAL A 368 1.33 -0.38 4.69
CA VAL A 368 2.45 0.57 4.55
C VAL A 368 3.50 -0.04 3.66
N ASN A 369 3.58 0.48 2.44
CA ASN A 369 4.60 0.10 1.47
C ASN A 369 5.70 1.18 1.43
N MET A 370 6.96 0.75 1.29
CA MET A 370 8.09 1.67 1.14
C MET A 370 8.22 2.04 -0.33
N HIS A 371 8.11 3.32 -0.65
CA HIS A 371 8.20 3.82 -2.02
C HIS A 371 9.60 4.40 -2.23
N LEU A 372 10.43 3.72 -3.02
CA LEU A 372 11.83 4.07 -3.22
C LEU A 372 12.09 4.46 -4.67
N GLN A 373 12.91 5.49 -4.87
CA GLN A 373 13.35 5.95 -6.18
C GLN A 373 14.85 6.20 -6.15
N LEU A 374 15.58 5.82 -7.19
CA LEU A 374 16.98 6.24 -7.36
C LEU A 374 17.04 7.77 -7.49
N LEU A 375 18.00 8.40 -6.81
CA LEU A 375 18.24 9.82 -6.98
C LEU A 375 18.58 10.14 -8.45
N PRO A 376 18.27 11.36 -8.93
CA PRO A 376 18.65 11.78 -10.27
C PRO A 376 20.16 11.62 -10.51
N GLY A 377 20.53 10.91 -11.59
CA GLY A 377 21.93 10.65 -11.94
C GLY A 377 22.54 9.40 -11.28
N GLU A 378 21.87 8.79 -10.29
CA GLU A 378 22.33 7.54 -9.69
C GLU A 378 21.95 6.35 -10.59
N GLU A 379 22.95 5.51 -10.87
CA GLU A 379 22.76 4.25 -11.60
C GLU A 379 22.45 3.09 -10.65
N ARG A 380 22.86 3.18 -9.37
CA ARG A 380 22.79 2.08 -8.41
C ARG A 380 22.65 2.59 -6.97
N ALA A 381 21.90 1.85 -6.18
CA ALA A 381 21.76 2.01 -4.74
C ALA A 381 21.86 0.65 -4.04
N ILE A 382 22.49 0.61 -2.87
CA ILE A 382 22.44 -0.54 -1.96
C ILE A 382 22.10 -0.02 -0.56
N VAL A 383 21.00 -0.54 -0.02
CA VAL A 383 20.60 -0.29 1.36
C VAL A 383 20.97 -1.51 2.19
N PRO A 384 21.93 -1.38 3.13
CA PRO A 384 22.27 -2.47 4.03
C PRO A 384 21.09 -2.87 4.93
N PHE A 385 21.04 -4.13 5.32
CA PHE A 385 20.12 -4.61 6.34
C PHE A 385 20.19 -3.75 7.60
N ASN A 386 19.08 -3.66 8.33
CA ASN A 386 18.95 -2.82 9.52
C ASN A 386 19.29 -1.32 9.30
N THR A 387 19.05 -0.80 8.09
CA THR A 387 19.06 0.65 7.84
C THR A 387 17.63 1.18 7.92
N PRO A 388 17.36 2.28 8.65
CA PRO A 388 16.06 2.97 8.60
C PRO A 388 15.70 3.36 7.16
N ILE A 389 14.60 2.82 6.63
CA ILE A 389 14.15 3.11 5.26
C ILE A 389 12.93 4.03 5.28
N PHE A 390 11.94 3.71 6.11
CA PHE A 390 10.74 4.53 6.29
C PHE A 390 10.45 4.71 7.77
N SER A 391 9.78 5.80 8.12
CA SER A 391 9.29 6.06 9.46
C SER A 391 7.78 6.27 9.43
N LEU A 392 7.11 5.76 10.47
CA LEU A 392 5.70 5.94 10.73
C LEU A 392 5.53 6.93 11.89
N HIS A 393 4.77 7.99 11.61
CA HIS A 393 4.47 9.07 12.54
C HIS A 393 2.96 9.19 12.75
N PRO A 394 2.45 8.91 13.96
CA PRO A 394 1.07 9.21 14.30
C PRO A 394 0.89 10.72 14.42
N VAL A 395 0.06 11.29 13.54
CA VAL A 395 -0.28 12.70 13.51
C VAL A 395 -1.57 12.89 14.32
N LEU A 396 -1.44 13.51 15.50
CA LEU A 396 -2.48 13.61 16.52
C LEU A 396 -2.66 15.04 17.02
N ASN A 397 -3.87 15.34 17.49
CA ASN A 397 -4.15 16.52 18.32
C ASN A 397 -3.77 16.28 19.81
N ARG A 398 -3.53 15.03 20.24
CA ARG A 398 -3.15 14.66 21.63
C ARG A 398 -2.09 13.53 21.66
N GLN A 399 -1.05 13.66 22.47
CA GLN A 399 0.19 12.86 22.42
C GLN A 399 0.17 11.48 23.12
N CYS A 400 -0.93 10.72 23.11
CA CYS A 400 -1.01 9.42 23.81
C CYS A 400 -1.45 8.28 22.89
N PHE A 401 -0.48 7.63 22.24
CA PHE A 401 -0.71 6.41 21.45
C PHE A 401 0.19 5.26 21.90
N GLN A 402 -0.20 4.04 21.57
CA GLN A 402 0.61 2.84 21.72
C GLN A 402 0.53 2.00 20.45
N ILE A 403 1.67 1.49 19.99
CA ILE A 403 1.75 0.54 18.88
C ILE A 403 1.83 -0.88 19.46
N ILE A 404 0.97 -1.80 19.02
CA ILE A 404 0.94 -3.18 19.49
C ILE A 404 0.78 -4.17 18.32
N ASN A 405 1.18 -5.43 18.53
CA ASN A 405 0.87 -6.53 17.62
C ASN A 405 -0.65 -6.85 17.67
N ALA A 406 -1.21 -7.29 16.55
CA ALA A 406 -2.56 -7.82 16.45
C ALA A 406 -2.84 -9.00 17.39
N GLU A 407 -1.87 -9.90 17.61
CA GLU A 407 -2.05 -10.99 18.57
C GLU A 407 -2.27 -10.48 20.00
N ASP A 408 -1.53 -9.43 20.39
CA ASP A 408 -1.69 -8.81 21.70
C ASP A 408 -3.01 -8.04 21.80
N ALA A 409 -3.48 -7.46 20.69
CA ALA A 409 -4.81 -6.85 20.62
C ALA A 409 -5.91 -7.91 20.87
N SER A 410 -5.84 -9.08 20.23
CA SER A 410 -6.78 -10.19 20.47
C SER A 410 -6.73 -10.65 21.93
N LYS A 411 -5.54 -10.91 22.50
CA LYS A 411 -5.36 -11.30 23.91
C LYS A 411 -5.93 -10.24 24.88
N ASN A 412 -5.67 -8.96 24.62
CA ASN A 412 -6.16 -7.86 25.44
C ASN A 412 -7.68 -7.74 25.40
N TRP A 413 -8.28 -7.90 24.22
CA TRP A 413 -9.72 -7.88 24.05
C TRP A 413 -10.40 -9.01 24.83
N GLU A 414 -9.88 -10.24 24.73
CA GLU A 414 -10.41 -11.38 25.50
C GLU A 414 -10.33 -11.15 27.01
N LYS A 415 -9.20 -10.62 27.49
CA LYS A 415 -9.00 -10.30 28.91
C LYS A 415 -10.00 -9.24 29.39
N ASN A 416 -10.25 -8.22 28.58
CA ASN A 416 -11.21 -7.16 28.90
C ASN A 416 -12.65 -7.68 28.91
N LYS A 417 -13.02 -8.52 27.94
CA LYS A 417 -14.34 -9.19 27.91
C LYS A 417 -14.57 -10.06 29.15
N ARG A 418 -13.55 -10.81 29.59
CA ARG A 418 -13.62 -11.60 30.84
C ARG A 418 -13.81 -10.71 32.07
N LYS A 419 -13.08 -9.58 32.15
CA LYS A 419 -13.24 -8.61 33.26
C LYS A 419 -14.63 -7.97 33.29
N GLN A 420 -15.22 -7.65 32.14
CA GLN A 420 -16.56 -7.08 32.05
C GLN A 420 -17.65 -8.09 32.47
N LYS A 421 -17.48 -9.38 32.14
CA LYS A 421 -18.39 -10.45 32.62
C LYS A 421 -18.35 -10.69 34.12
N ILE A 422 -17.27 -10.29 34.80
CA ILE A 422 -17.08 -10.50 36.26
C ILE A 422 -17.61 -9.32 37.09
N ARG A 423 -17.95 -8.18 36.48
CA ARG A 423 -18.66 -7.10 37.18
C ARG A 423 -20.18 -7.35 37.05
N PRO A 424 -20.88 -7.80 38.11
CA PRO A 424 -22.33 -7.73 38.08
C PRO A 424 -22.72 -6.25 37.99
N SER A 425 -23.74 -5.96 37.18
CA SER A 425 -24.42 -4.68 37.15
C SER A 425 -24.87 -4.33 38.57
N SER A 426 -24.13 -3.43 39.21
CA SER A 426 -24.47 -2.80 40.48
C SER A 426 -25.54 -1.74 40.28
#